data_AF-A0A523LFK7-F1
#
_entry.id   AF-A0A523LFK7-F1
#
_cell.length_a   1.000
_cell.length_b   1.000
_cell.length_c   1.000
_cell.angle_alpha   90.00
_cell.angle_beta   90.00
_cell.angle_gamma   90.00
#
_symmetry.space_group_name_H-M   'P 1'
#
loop_
_entity.id
_entity.type
_entity.pdbx_description
1 polymer ?
#
loop_
_entity_poly.entity_id
_entity_poly.type
_entity_poly.pdbx_seq_one_letter_code
_entity_poly.pdbx_strand_id
1 'polypeptide(L)'
;MNKFLVLLVAVIFSVAFTRAALADPPIWESDFGGVMNALTGEDDAEIMRGLGGTFPFEGFAYTGVFVGTNGCVQLGTLGADNDIDYDLWEEFETFYADDDGVGDPEPVICPMGSDWDNSTEGTVHFNQLGNRWVITWNEVGTDERETHTSTFQVQLFTDGTIVFGYNGILDDPGEDLLVSLGEGIVVGISLSDGTYPTPEANPFDLNGGTFIGGDTIYERWCDEVANTCGEGDENLGWAGPDNSAWDLDQQTVIFSPLAQGGFRVTSTGSGFMADSGISGSFSDSNYNGQGINIEVLAKQAVGKDGKGAPGVALVYWYSFDAGGFPFFAFGVGDVVGDTISVDMLFDHDGNGPFFGPDWDAGQFAAADFVSATITATDCDNLLFAFDPDDPGTYPAHPMIMARLTDVAGVPCPALAAGKLPAAPAQRPSSEKGFFISDGMSGSFYDPAFNGQGINTEILVGQSSTKGDSPGVVLLYWYSFDPSGLPFFAFGVGSFTGDTMTVDMLIDYDGTGPFFGPSWDVDQLVLVPFATVTIVWSGCNVGAMSFVMEAAFAGAFAAHPMDLERLTSIAGLACP
;
A
#
# COMPACT_ATOMS: atom_id res chain seq x y z
N MET A 1 19.09 -27.32 18.39
CA MET A 1 18.68 -28.30 17.37
C MET A 1 18.49 -27.52 16.06
N ASN A 2 18.98 -28.08 14.95
CA ASN A 2 19.28 -27.50 13.63
C ASN A 2 18.69 -26.14 13.19
N LYS A 3 19.56 -25.13 13.09
CA LYS A 3 19.50 -23.95 12.18
C LYS A 3 19.44 -24.33 10.67
N PHE A 4 19.32 -25.62 10.37
CA PHE A 4 19.36 -26.21 9.03
C PHE A 4 17.98 -26.62 8.50
N LEU A 5 16.93 -26.60 9.34
CA LEU A 5 15.59 -27.03 8.95
C LEU A 5 14.71 -25.88 8.41
N VAL A 6 14.98 -24.63 8.84
CA VAL A 6 14.28 -23.43 8.34
C VAL A 6 14.69 -23.08 6.90
N LEU A 7 15.82 -23.61 6.41
CA LEU A 7 16.33 -23.30 5.06
C LEU A 7 15.88 -24.30 3.98
N LEU A 8 15.23 -25.42 4.34
CA LEU A 8 15.07 -26.57 3.43
C LEU A 8 13.73 -26.62 2.68
N VAL A 9 12.80 -25.71 2.95
CA VAL A 9 11.49 -25.68 2.25
C VAL A 9 11.53 -24.79 0.99
N ALA A 10 12.58 -23.99 0.79
CA ALA A 10 12.64 -22.95 -0.24
C ALA A 10 13.17 -23.37 -1.64
N VAL A 11 13.41 -24.67 -1.91
CA VAL A 11 14.12 -25.08 -3.15
C VAL A 11 13.39 -26.16 -3.93
N ILE A 12 12.23 -25.86 -4.51
CA ILE A 12 11.74 -26.47 -5.76
C ILE A 12 10.77 -25.47 -6.42
N PHE A 13 11.19 -24.67 -7.41
CA PHE A 13 10.38 -24.25 -8.58
C PHE A 13 11.29 -23.56 -9.62
N SER A 14 10.95 -23.70 -10.90
CA SER A 14 11.88 -23.62 -12.04
C SER A 14 12.04 -22.22 -12.65
N VAL A 15 13.24 -21.95 -13.17
CA VAL A 15 13.66 -20.72 -13.87
C VAL A 15 13.12 -20.69 -15.30
N ALA A 16 12.43 -19.60 -15.67
CA ALA A 16 12.34 -19.11 -17.04
C ALA A 16 13.12 -17.78 -17.11
N PHE A 17 14.01 -17.65 -18.10
CA PHE A 17 14.71 -16.40 -18.39
C PHE A 17 13.85 -15.56 -19.33
N THR A 18 13.32 -14.44 -18.85
CA THR A 18 12.83 -13.32 -19.66
C THR A 18 13.71 -12.09 -19.42
N ARG A 19 13.71 -11.15 -20.37
CA ARG A 19 14.20 -9.79 -20.10
C ARG A 19 13.52 -9.29 -18.82
N ALA A 20 14.16 -8.41 -18.04
CA ALA A 20 13.44 -7.69 -17.01
C ALA A 20 12.28 -6.99 -17.71
N ALA A 21 11.07 -7.54 -17.59
CA ALA A 21 9.87 -6.82 -17.91
C ALA A 21 9.87 -5.58 -17.00
N LEU A 22 9.36 -4.46 -17.50
CA LEU A 22 8.93 -3.41 -16.58
C LEU A 22 7.97 -4.08 -15.59
N ALA A 23 8.14 -3.77 -14.31
CA ALA A 23 7.28 -4.37 -13.29
C ALA A 23 5.88 -3.79 -13.51
N ASP A 24 4.86 -4.65 -13.58
CA ASP A 24 3.46 -4.23 -13.64
C ASP A 24 3.18 -3.14 -12.58
N PRO A 25 2.24 -2.22 -12.83
CA PRO A 25 1.91 -1.20 -11.85
C PRO A 25 1.48 -1.85 -10.52
N PRO A 26 1.73 -1.20 -9.36
CA PRO A 26 1.56 -1.80 -8.03
C PRO A 26 0.22 -2.49 -7.76
N ILE A 27 -0.87 -1.97 -8.34
CA ILE A 27 -2.19 -2.61 -8.32
C ILE A 27 -2.58 -2.94 -9.76
N TRP A 28 -2.27 -4.16 -10.19
CA TRP A 28 -2.57 -4.66 -11.53
C TRP A 28 -3.26 -6.02 -11.45
N GLU A 29 -4.34 -6.19 -12.22
CA GLU A 29 -4.96 -7.50 -12.39
C GLU A 29 -4.42 -8.17 -13.65
N SER A 30 -3.78 -9.33 -13.51
CA SER A 30 -3.17 -10.05 -14.64
C SER A 30 -4.14 -11.01 -15.34
N ASP A 31 -5.20 -11.44 -14.66
CA ASP A 31 -6.32 -12.16 -15.27
C ASP A 31 -7.40 -11.17 -15.68
N PHE A 32 -7.36 -10.71 -16.93
CA PHE A 32 -8.34 -9.75 -17.45
C PHE A 32 -9.76 -10.33 -17.55
N GLY A 33 -9.93 -11.65 -17.40
CA GLY A 33 -11.22 -12.28 -17.57
C GLY A 33 -11.69 -12.30 -19.03
N GLY A 34 -13.01 -12.19 -19.23
CA GLY A 34 -13.63 -12.42 -20.53
C GLY A 34 -13.57 -11.21 -21.47
N VAL A 35 -13.23 -11.43 -22.74
CA VAL A 35 -13.31 -10.40 -23.80
C VAL A 35 -14.75 -9.96 -24.01
N MET A 36 -14.95 -8.66 -24.07
CA MET A 36 -16.22 -8.01 -24.37
C MET A 36 -16.39 -7.81 -25.87
N ASN A 37 -16.73 -8.89 -26.60
CA ASN A 37 -16.77 -8.92 -28.09
C ASN A 37 -17.71 -7.90 -28.79
N ALA A 38 -18.46 -7.08 -28.06
CA ALA A 38 -19.26 -6.01 -28.63
C ALA A 38 -18.47 -4.69 -28.76
N LEU A 39 -17.39 -4.55 -28.00
CA LEU A 39 -16.50 -3.40 -27.99
C LEU A 39 -15.43 -3.62 -29.06
N THR A 40 -15.78 -3.30 -30.29
CA THR A 40 -14.95 -3.46 -31.50
C THR A 40 -15.26 -2.31 -32.44
N GLY A 41 -14.28 -1.83 -33.20
CA GLY A 41 -14.43 -0.60 -33.97
C GLY A 41 -13.92 0.61 -33.21
N GLU A 42 -14.27 1.79 -33.72
CA GLU A 42 -13.98 3.12 -33.16
C GLU A 42 -14.57 3.29 -31.74
N ASP A 43 -14.40 4.46 -31.15
CA ASP A 43 -14.89 4.87 -29.82
C ASP A 43 -16.41 4.70 -29.59
N ASP A 44 -17.14 4.51 -30.69
CA ASP A 44 -18.62 4.40 -30.87
C ASP A 44 -19.31 3.17 -30.27
N ALA A 45 -18.60 2.33 -29.52
CA ALA A 45 -19.16 1.07 -29.04
C ALA A 45 -19.24 1.02 -27.52
N GLU A 46 -20.43 0.71 -27.03
CA GLU A 46 -20.71 0.56 -25.61
C GLU A 46 -21.41 -0.76 -25.27
N ILE A 47 -21.21 -1.22 -24.03
CA ILE A 47 -21.96 -2.38 -23.54
C ILE A 47 -22.20 -2.35 -22.03
N MET A 48 -23.43 -2.66 -21.64
CA MET A 48 -23.79 -2.83 -20.24
C MET A 48 -23.16 -4.11 -19.66
N ARG A 49 -22.54 -3.98 -18.49
CA ARG A 49 -22.09 -5.07 -17.62
C ARG A 49 -22.75 -4.98 -16.25
N GLY A 50 -23.50 -6.03 -15.91
CA GLY A 50 -24.05 -6.18 -14.57
C GLY A 50 -22.95 -6.57 -13.60
N LEU A 51 -22.87 -5.87 -12.47
CA LEU A 51 -21.85 -6.09 -11.44
C LEU A 51 -22.16 -7.31 -10.57
N GLY A 52 -23.40 -7.82 -10.54
CA GLY A 52 -23.78 -8.94 -9.66
C GLY A 52 -23.67 -8.63 -8.16
N GLY A 53 -23.38 -7.38 -7.80
CA GLY A 53 -23.29 -6.79 -6.48
C GLY A 53 -23.57 -5.28 -6.58
N THR A 54 -23.17 -4.51 -5.58
CA THR A 54 -23.34 -3.05 -5.58
C THR A 54 -21.99 -2.34 -5.44
N PHE A 55 -21.71 -1.39 -6.32
CA PHE A 55 -20.60 -0.45 -6.20
C PHE A 55 -21.12 0.85 -5.55
N PRO A 56 -20.62 1.25 -4.37
CA PRO A 56 -21.05 2.49 -3.74
C PRO A 56 -20.30 3.69 -4.32
N PHE A 57 -21.04 4.72 -4.73
CA PHE A 57 -20.45 5.98 -5.21
C PHE A 57 -21.40 7.14 -4.89
N GLU A 58 -20.88 8.19 -4.24
CA GLU A 58 -21.62 9.40 -3.84
C GLU A 58 -22.94 9.15 -3.10
N GLY A 59 -22.99 8.09 -2.29
CA GLY A 59 -24.19 7.72 -1.53
C GLY A 59 -25.24 6.94 -2.34
N PHE A 60 -24.96 6.64 -3.61
CA PHE A 60 -25.72 5.74 -4.46
C PHE A 60 -25.06 4.36 -4.52
N ALA A 61 -25.85 3.36 -4.89
CA ALA A 61 -25.42 1.97 -5.01
C ALA A 61 -25.71 1.45 -6.42
N TYR A 62 -24.67 1.38 -7.23
CA TYR A 62 -24.76 1.01 -8.65
C TYR A 62 -24.64 -0.50 -8.82
N THR A 63 -25.48 -1.08 -9.69
CA THR A 63 -25.52 -2.54 -9.94
C THR A 63 -25.05 -2.93 -11.34
N GLY A 64 -24.71 -1.94 -12.15
CA GLY A 64 -24.24 -2.10 -13.53
C GLY A 64 -23.40 -0.90 -13.93
N VAL A 65 -22.59 -1.13 -14.96
CA VAL A 65 -21.79 -0.11 -15.64
C VAL A 65 -21.97 -0.27 -17.14
N PHE A 66 -21.94 0.84 -17.86
CA PHE A 66 -21.69 0.84 -19.30
C PHE A 66 -20.18 1.01 -19.51
N VAL A 67 -19.61 0.21 -20.40
CA VAL A 67 -18.20 0.27 -20.77
C VAL A 67 -18.11 0.67 -22.22
N GLY A 68 -17.36 1.73 -22.53
CA GLY A 68 -17.12 2.24 -23.89
C GLY A 68 -15.77 1.77 -24.46
N THR A 69 -15.65 1.79 -25.78
CA THR A 69 -14.35 1.65 -26.47
C THR A 69 -13.46 2.86 -26.21
N ASN A 70 -14.02 4.05 -26.03
CA ASN A 70 -13.37 5.33 -25.69
C ASN A 70 -12.58 5.38 -24.36
N GLY A 71 -12.40 4.26 -23.66
CA GLY A 71 -11.56 4.20 -22.46
C GLY A 71 -12.25 4.63 -21.17
N CYS A 72 -13.57 4.77 -21.17
CA CYS A 72 -14.37 5.18 -20.02
C CYS A 72 -15.45 4.14 -19.61
N VAL A 73 -15.94 4.29 -18.38
CA VAL A 73 -17.13 3.59 -17.87
C VAL A 73 -18.11 4.58 -17.26
N GLN A 74 -19.40 4.30 -17.43
CA GLN A 74 -20.48 5.09 -16.84
C GLN A 74 -21.27 4.23 -15.86
N LEU A 75 -21.55 4.76 -14.67
CA LEU A 75 -22.28 4.01 -13.65
C LEU A 75 -23.80 4.15 -13.86
N GLY A 76 -24.53 3.04 -13.71
CA GLY A 76 -25.99 3.06 -13.74
C GLY A 76 -26.55 2.98 -15.15
N THR A 77 -27.18 4.05 -15.61
CA THR A 77 -27.77 4.22 -16.95
C THR A 77 -26.79 4.94 -17.87
N LEU A 78 -27.07 4.89 -19.17
CA LEU A 78 -26.49 5.88 -20.08
C LEU A 78 -27.22 7.19 -19.84
N GLY A 79 -26.48 8.28 -19.90
CA GLY A 79 -26.90 9.58 -19.42
C GLY A 79 -27.89 10.31 -20.33
N ALA A 80 -27.83 11.64 -20.31
CA ALA A 80 -28.80 12.51 -20.95
C ALA A 80 -28.89 12.29 -22.48
N ASP A 81 -27.78 11.91 -23.10
CA ASP A 81 -27.68 11.62 -24.53
C ASP A 81 -27.96 10.15 -24.89
N ASN A 82 -27.97 9.26 -23.89
CA ASN A 82 -27.99 7.80 -24.02
C ASN A 82 -26.74 7.24 -24.70
N ASP A 83 -25.58 7.84 -24.45
CA ASP A 83 -24.29 7.41 -24.96
C ASP A 83 -23.19 7.55 -23.91
N ILE A 84 -22.06 6.90 -24.12
CA ILE A 84 -20.82 7.10 -23.36
C ILE A 84 -19.66 7.52 -24.28
N ASP A 85 -19.84 7.37 -25.59
CA ASP A 85 -18.76 7.30 -26.58
C ASP A 85 -18.00 8.62 -26.82
N TYR A 86 -18.64 9.79 -26.67
CA TYR A 86 -18.17 11.06 -27.23
C TYR A 86 -16.66 11.35 -27.09
N ASP A 87 -16.14 12.09 -28.07
CA ASP A 87 -14.89 12.86 -28.07
C ASP A 87 -14.75 13.75 -26.82
N LEU A 88 -14.45 13.16 -25.65
CA LEU A 88 -14.36 13.86 -24.36
C LEU A 88 -13.32 14.99 -24.37
N TRP A 89 -12.46 15.02 -25.39
CA TRP A 89 -11.50 16.09 -25.62
C TRP A 89 -12.09 17.28 -26.40
N GLU A 90 -13.00 17.06 -27.37
CA GLU A 90 -13.69 18.12 -28.13
C GLU A 90 -14.83 18.73 -27.30
N GLU A 91 -15.64 17.88 -26.68
CA GLU A 91 -16.83 18.26 -25.92
C GLU A 91 -16.67 17.91 -24.44
N PHE A 92 -15.60 18.41 -23.81
CA PHE A 92 -15.24 18.05 -22.42
C PHE A 92 -16.35 18.33 -21.38
N GLU A 93 -17.31 19.18 -21.70
CA GLU A 93 -18.54 19.29 -20.93
C GLU A 93 -19.30 17.99 -20.69
N THR A 94 -19.31 17.08 -21.65
CA THR A 94 -20.06 15.82 -21.61
C THR A 94 -19.56 14.97 -20.46
N PHE A 95 -18.26 15.02 -20.18
CA PHE A 95 -17.67 14.43 -18.98
C PHE A 95 -18.43 14.83 -17.70
N TYR A 96 -18.91 16.08 -17.58
CA TYR A 96 -19.63 16.58 -16.38
C TYR A 96 -21.16 16.57 -16.50
N ALA A 97 -21.69 16.65 -17.72
CA ALA A 97 -23.06 17.05 -17.98
C ALA A 97 -23.99 15.87 -18.29
N ASP A 98 -23.52 14.64 -18.10
CA ASP A 98 -24.23 13.46 -18.58
C ASP A 98 -25.34 12.94 -17.64
N ASP A 99 -25.78 13.74 -16.66
CA ASP A 99 -26.96 13.42 -15.85
C ASP A 99 -28.25 13.66 -16.63
N ASP A 100 -29.08 12.64 -16.77
CA ASP A 100 -30.40 12.76 -17.43
C ASP A 100 -31.42 13.54 -16.55
N GLY A 101 -31.05 13.81 -15.29
CA GLY A 101 -31.80 14.55 -14.29
C GLY A 101 -32.86 13.71 -13.56
N VAL A 102 -32.80 12.38 -13.65
CA VAL A 102 -33.82 11.45 -13.12
C VAL A 102 -33.46 10.88 -11.74
N GLY A 103 -32.53 11.50 -11.00
CA GLY A 103 -32.35 11.22 -9.57
C GLY A 103 -31.62 9.91 -9.27
N ASP A 104 -31.00 9.33 -10.29
CA ASP A 104 -29.95 8.34 -10.28
C ASP A 104 -28.76 8.90 -11.07
N PRO A 105 -27.80 9.58 -10.41
CA PRO A 105 -26.68 10.21 -11.11
C PRO A 105 -25.90 9.19 -11.97
N GLU A 106 -25.47 9.56 -13.18
CA GLU A 106 -24.68 8.70 -14.08
C GLU A 106 -23.20 9.10 -14.24
N PRO A 107 -22.32 8.80 -13.26
CA PRO A 107 -20.94 9.33 -13.28
C PRO A 107 -20.07 8.59 -14.27
N VAL A 108 -19.22 9.37 -14.91
CA VAL A 108 -18.25 8.89 -15.89
C VAL A 108 -16.89 8.73 -15.19
N ILE A 109 -16.30 7.56 -15.35
CA ILE A 109 -15.00 7.19 -14.82
C ILE A 109 -14.11 6.84 -16.02
N CYS A 110 -13.13 7.69 -16.28
CA CYS A 110 -12.22 7.55 -17.40
C CYS A 110 -10.82 7.26 -16.86
N PRO A 111 -10.38 5.98 -16.79
CA PRO A 111 -8.96 5.70 -16.59
C PRO A 111 -8.11 6.27 -17.72
N MET A 112 -8.59 6.27 -18.97
CA MET A 112 -7.93 6.95 -20.08
C MET A 112 -8.91 7.23 -21.22
N GLY A 113 -9.68 8.32 -21.10
CA GLY A 113 -10.66 8.75 -22.10
C GLY A 113 -9.99 9.38 -23.32
N SER A 114 -10.19 8.81 -24.50
CA SER A 114 -9.67 9.26 -25.81
C SER A 114 -10.41 8.54 -26.94
N ASP A 115 -10.16 8.91 -28.20
CA ASP A 115 -10.68 8.19 -29.37
C ASP A 115 -9.84 6.92 -29.64
N TRP A 116 -10.30 5.80 -29.06
CA TRP A 116 -9.67 4.50 -29.21
C TRP A 116 -10.38 3.66 -30.27
N ASP A 117 -9.63 3.18 -31.25
CA ASP A 117 -10.10 2.26 -32.27
C ASP A 117 -9.58 0.83 -32.05
N ASN A 118 -10.52 -0.08 -31.81
CA ASN A 118 -10.30 -1.52 -31.66
C ASN A 118 -10.63 -2.32 -32.93
N SER A 119 -10.64 -1.69 -34.11
CA SER A 119 -11.02 -2.32 -35.37
C SER A 119 -9.93 -3.24 -35.95
N THR A 120 -8.65 -2.89 -35.78
CA THR A 120 -7.51 -3.73 -36.20
C THR A 120 -6.96 -4.60 -35.08
N GLU A 121 -6.72 -4.05 -33.90
CA GLU A 121 -6.19 -4.76 -32.74
C GLU A 121 -6.74 -4.22 -31.43
N GLY A 122 -6.29 -4.78 -30.30
CA GLY A 122 -6.84 -4.45 -28.99
C GLY A 122 -8.11 -5.20 -28.63
N THR A 123 -8.35 -5.25 -27.32
CA THR A 123 -9.52 -5.92 -26.74
C THR A 123 -9.87 -5.28 -25.42
N VAL A 124 -11.18 -5.10 -25.19
CA VAL A 124 -11.68 -4.70 -23.88
C VAL A 124 -12.19 -5.93 -23.11
N HIS A 125 -11.81 -6.05 -21.84
CA HIS A 125 -12.12 -7.18 -20.99
C HIS A 125 -12.89 -6.77 -19.74
N PHE A 126 -13.64 -7.72 -19.19
CA PHE A 126 -14.30 -7.58 -17.90
C PHE A 126 -14.04 -8.81 -17.04
N ASN A 127 -13.51 -8.59 -15.84
CA ASN A 127 -13.39 -9.60 -14.80
C ASN A 127 -14.19 -9.19 -13.56
N GLN A 128 -14.87 -10.17 -12.98
CA GLN A 128 -15.58 -10.01 -11.72
C GLN A 128 -14.91 -10.88 -10.67
N LEU A 129 -14.35 -10.23 -9.66
CA LEU A 129 -13.70 -10.84 -8.52
C LEU A 129 -14.58 -10.66 -7.28
N GLY A 130 -14.22 -11.34 -6.18
CA GLY A 130 -15.05 -11.35 -4.97
C GLY A 130 -15.28 -9.96 -4.37
N ASN A 131 -14.26 -9.08 -4.45
CA ASN A 131 -14.22 -7.77 -3.81
C ASN A 131 -14.16 -6.60 -4.80
N ARG A 132 -14.04 -6.85 -6.10
CA ARG A 132 -13.84 -5.81 -7.12
C ARG A 132 -14.29 -6.25 -8.51
N TRP A 133 -14.49 -5.27 -9.38
CA TRP A 133 -14.68 -5.45 -10.81
C TRP A 133 -13.51 -4.81 -11.54
N VAL A 134 -12.97 -5.50 -12.54
CA VAL A 134 -11.83 -5.04 -13.33
C VAL A 134 -12.27 -4.90 -14.77
N ILE A 135 -12.07 -3.71 -15.33
CA ILE A 135 -12.21 -3.45 -16.76
C ILE A 135 -10.81 -3.16 -17.29
N THR A 136 -10.42 -3.86 -18.35
CA THR A 136 -9.10 -3.73 -18.96
C THR A 136 -9.26 -3.38 -20.43
N TRP A 137 -8.66 -2.27 -20.86
CA TRP A 137 -8.38 -1.98 -22.26
C TRP A 137 -6.98 -2.51 -22.51
N ASN A 138 -6.89 -3.64 -23.22
CA ASN A 138 -5.65 -4.35 -23.44
C ASN A 138 -5.21 -4.16 -24.89
N GLU A 139 -4.06 -3.51 -25.05
CA GLU A 139 -3.42 -3.21 -26.33
C GLU A 139 -4.37 -2.48 -27.30
N VAL A 140 -5.13 -1.50 -26.80
CA VAL A 140 -6.07 -0.73 -27.62
C VAL A 140 -5.33 0.34 -28.40
N GLY A 141 -5.63 0.44 -29.70
CA GLY A 141 -5.06 1.44 -30.59
C GLY A 141 -5.90 2.72 -30.61
N THR A 142 -5.30 3.82 -31.05
CA THR A 142 -5.98 5.10 -31.25
C THR A 142 -6.57 5.18 -32.66
N ASP A 143 -7.56 6.03 -32.93
CA ASP A 143 -8.06 6.23 -34.30
C ASP A 143 -6.94 6.67 -35.28
N GLU A 144 -6.11 7.65 -34.89
CA GLU A 144 -5.02 8.14 -35.75
C GLU A 144 -3.96 7.05 -36.04
N ARG A 145 -3.75 6.12 -35.10
CA ARG A 145 -2.77 5.02 -35.20
C ARG A 145 -3.26 3.77 -34.46
N GLU A 146 -4.13 3.00 -35.11
CA GLU A 146 -4.66 1.73 -34.56
C GLU A 146 -3.61 0.69 -34.13
N THR A 147 -2.37 0.81 -34.61
CA THR A 147 -1.27 -0.10 -34.22
C THR A 147 -0.31 0.46 -33.19
N HIS A 148 -0.63 1.61 -32.60
CA HIS A 148 0.13 2.22 -31.51
C HIS A 148 -0.69 2.02 -30.24
N THR A 149 -0.32 1.02 -29.44
CA THR A 149 -1.24 0.45 -28.47
C THR A 149 -1.02 0.96 -27.05
N SER A 150 -2.09 0.94 -26.27
CA SER A 150 -2.05 1.24 -24.84
C SER A 150 -2.77 0.16 -24.03
N THR A 151 -2.23 -0.13 -22.85
CA THR A 151 -2.82 -1.08 -21.91
C THR A 151 -3.07 -0.42 -20.56
N PHE A 152 -4.33 -0.36 -20.15
CA PHE A 152 -4.77 0.28 -18.90
C PHE A 152 -6.02 -0.38 -18.30
N GLN A 153 -6.26 -0.09 -17.03
CA GLN A 153 -7.33 -0.69 -16.24
C GLN A 153 -8.06 0.32 -15.37
N VAL A 154 -9.35 0.07 -15.15
CA VAL A 154 -10.05 0.55 -13.95
C VAL A 154 -10.48 -0.64 -13.09
N GLN A 155 -10.26 -0.53 -11.79
CA GLN A 155 -10.77 -1.46 -10.78
C GLN A 155 -11.74 -0.73 -9.86
N LEU A 156 -12.95 -1.27 -9.72
CA LEU A 156 -14.02 -0.76 -8.88
C LEU A 156 -14.16 -1.70 -7.67
N PHE A 157 -13.78 -1.26 -6.48
CA PHE A 157 -13.85 -2.08 -5.26
C PHE A 157 -15.22 -1.94 -4.58
N THR A 158 -15.67 -3.00 -3.91
CA THR A 158 -16.96 -3.02 -3.21
C THR A 158 -17.08 -2.00 -2.06
N ASP A 159 -15.97 -1.42 -1.61
CA ASP A 159 -15.93 -0.37 -0.59
C ASP A 159 -16.03 1.06 -1.19
N GLY A 160 -16.07 1.18 -2.53
CA GLY A 160 -16.13 2.45 -3.25
C GLY A 160 -14.77 2.97 -3.70
N THR A 161 -13.67 2.26 -3.38
CA THR A 161 -12.34 2.60 -3.90
C THR A 161 -12.28 2.38 -5.40
N ILE A 162 -11.71 3.35 -6.13
CA ILE A 162 -11.47 3.27 -7.57
C ILE A 162 -9.97 3.30 -7.80
N VAL A 163 -9.47 2.41 -8.68
CA VAL A 163 -8.04 2.32 -9.01
C VAL A 163 -7.87 2.37 -10.52
N PHE A 164 -7.05 3.28 -11.00
CA PHE A 164 -6.55 3.29 -12.37
C PHE A 164 -5.14 2.70 -12.39
N GLY A 165 -4.86 1.81 -13.34
CA GLY A 165 -3.54 1.25 -13.55
C GLY A 165 -3.13 1.39 -15.01
N TYR A 166 -1.88 1.73 -15.25
CA TYR A 166 -1.32 1.95 -16.60
C TYR A 166 -0.10 1.04 -16.78
N ASN A 167 -0.12 0.21 -17.81
CA ASN A 167 0.91 -0.80 -18.03
C ASN A 167 1.27 -0.91 -19.50
N GLY A 168 2.01 0.07 -20.02
CA GLY A 168 2.38 0.15 -21.42
C GLY A 168 1.47 1.12 -22.15
N ILE A 169 1.67 2.42 -21.90
CA ILE A 169 1.00 3.48 -22.64
C ILE A 169 1.91 3.94 -23.77
N LEU A 170 1.62 3.52 -25.00
CA LEU A 170 2.41 3.85 -26.19
C LEU A 170 3.90 3.54 -25.98
N ASP A 171 4.22 2.33 -25.51
CA ASP A 171 5.54 1.95 -25.00
C ASP A 171 6.48 1.35 -26.06
N ASP A 172 6.01 1.19 -27.30
CA ASP A 172 6.74 0.54 -28.39
C ASP A 172 7.54 1.54 -29.27
N PRO A 173 8.61 1.10 -29.95
CA PRO A 173 9.48 2.01 -30.70
C PRO A 173 8.78 2.71 -31.88
N GLY A 174 8.61 4.03 -31.74
CA GLY A 174 8.00 4.88 -32.79
C GLY A 174 6.62 5.40 -32.41
N GLU A 175 6.10 4.95 -31.27
CA GLU A 175 4.93 5.49 -30.62
C GLU A 175 5.32 6.77 -29.87
N ASP A 176 4.44 7.76 -29.93
CA ASP A 176 4.63 9.11 -29.39
C ASP A 176 3.25 9.70 -29.14
N LEU A 177 2.96 10.18 -27.93
CA LEU A 177 1.62 10.65 -27.54
C LEU A 177 1.10 11.74 -28.50
N LEU A 178 1.92 12.72 -28.86
CA LEU A 178 1.54 13.83 -29.76
C LEU A 178 1.28 13.38 -31.20
N VAL A 179 1.84 12.24 -31.61
CA VAL A 179 1.71 11.74 -33.00
C VAL A 179 0.73 10.58 -33.11
N SER A 180 0.53 9.85 -32.02
CA SER A 180 -0.22 8.58 -32.03
C SER A 180 -1.65 8.81 -31.61
N LEU A 181 -1.92 9.62 -30.59
CA LEU A 181 -3.30 9.93 -30.19
C LEU A 181 -3.96 10.83 -31.22
N GLY A 182 -3.27 11.88 -31.66
CA GLY A 182 -3.85 12.89 -32.57
C GLY A 182 -4.92 13.76 -31.92
N GLU A 183 -5.25 13.49 -30.65
CA GLU A 183 -6.37 14.04 -29.90
C GLU A 183 -6.10 14.07 -28.39
N GLY A 184 -6.91 14.82 -27.63
CA GLY A 184 -6.71 14.97 -26.19
C GLY A 184 -6.99 13.70 -25.37
N ILE A 185 -6.58 13.73 -24.10
CA ILE A 185 -6.86 12.67 -23.12
C ILE A 185 -7.56 13.28 -21.92
N VAL A 186 -8.55 12.59 -21.37
CA VAL A 186 -9.16 12.86 -20.06
C VAL A 186 -9.01 11.68 -19.14
N VAL A 187 -8.50 11.93 -17.93
CA VAL A 187 -8.33 10.90 -16.92
C VAL A 187 -8.92 11.38 -15.62
N GLY A 188 -9.88 10.65 -15.07
CA GLY A 188 -10.52 11.06 -13.84
C GLY A 188 -11.92 10.51 -13.65
N ILE A 189 -12.62 11.15 -12.74
CA ILE A 189 -13.97 10.82 -12.31
C ILE A 189 -14.80 12.11 -12.32
N SER A 190 -15.97 12.05 -12.94
CA SER A 190 -16.89 13.18 -13.01
C SER A 190 -18.00 13.13 -11.95
N LEU A 191 -18.75 14.24 -11.90
CA LEU A 191 -20.03 14.32 -11.21
C LEU A 191 -21.18 14.10 -12.17
N SER A 192 -22.31 13.82 -11.55
CA SER A 192 -23.56 13.51 -12.23
C SER A 192 -24.73 14.28 -11.68
N ASP A 193 -24.50 15.51 -11.23
CA ASP A 193 -25.57 16.41 -10.86
C ASP A 193 -25.88 17.45 -11.94
N GLY A 194 -25.27 17.27 -13.13
CA GLY A 194 -25.40 18.15 -14.29
C GLY A 194 -24.90 19.57 -14.05
N THR A 195 -24.17 19.83 -12.95
CA THR A 195 -23.64 21.15 -12.66
C THR A 195 -22.30 21.34 -13.34
N TYR A 196 -22.26 22.28 -14.29
CA TYR A 196 -21.00 22.76 -14.83
C TYR A 196 -20.24 23.55 -13.75
N PRO A 197 -19.04 23.13 -13.34
CA PRO A 197 -18.17 24.04 -12.63
C PRO A 197 -17.88 25.23 -13.57
N THR A 198 -17.96 26.46 -13.04
CA THR A 198 -17.38 27.62 -13.73
C THR A 198 -15.93 27.29 -14.08
N PRO A 199 -15.38 27.73 -15.24
CA PRO A 199 -14.13 27.20 -15.78
C PRO A 199 -13.08 27.07 -14.68
N GLU A 200 -12.76 25.84 -14.31
CA GLU A 200 -11.77 25.61 -13.28
C GLU A 200 -10.43 26.17 -13.75
N ALA A 201 -9.74 26.83 -12.82
CA ALA A 201 -8.53 27.53 -13.16
C ALA A 201 -7.41 26.58 -13.62
N ASN A 202 -7.44 25.29 -13.26
CA ASN A 202 -6.54 24.23 -13.74
C ASN A 202 -7.13 22.82 -13.44
N PRO A 203 -6.94 21.82 -14.31
CA PRO A 203 -7.11 20.40 -13.96
C PRO A 203 -6.15 19.99 -12.83
N PHE A 204 -6.47 18.90 -12.12
CA PHE A 204 -5.58 18.33 -11.11
C PHE A 204 -4.47 17.52 -11.79
N ASP A 205 -3.24 17.73 -11.33
CA ASP A 205 -2.13 16.84 -11.67
C ASP A 205 -2.27 15.58 -10.81
N LEU A 206 -2.72 14.48 -11.41
CA LEU A 206 -2.95 13.22 -10.72
C LEU A 206 -1.62 12.55 -10.34
N ASN A 207 -0.51 12.93 -10.95
CA ASN A 207 0.83 12.50 -10.60
C ASN A 207 1.47 13.34 -9.45
N GLY A 208 0.85 14.47 -9.06
CA GLY A 208 1.36 15.40 -8.06
C GLY A 208 1.40 14.90 -6.60
N GLY A 209 1.10 13.63 -6.36
CA GLY A 209 1.03 13.00 -5.03
C GLY A 209 -0.35 13.10 -4.39
N THR A 210 -0.41 12.97 -3.06
CA THR A 210 -1.70 12.86 -2.35
C THR A 210 -2.44 14.20 -2.29
N PHE A 211 -3.67 14.25 -2.79
CA PHE A 211 -4.56 15.39 -2.62
C PHE A 211 -5.98 14.96 -2.23
N ILE A 212 -6.74 15.90 -1.68
CA ILE A 212 -8.17 15.72 -1.39
C ILE A 212 -8.90 16.44 -2.50
N GLY A 213 -9.49 15.66 -3.39
CA GLY A 213 -10.34 16.20 -4.44
C GLY A 213 -11.76 16.42 -3.93
N GLY A 214 -12.47 17.29 -4.62
CA GLY A 214 -13.88 17.55 -4.36
C GLY A 214 -14.76 16.52 -5.07
N ASP A 215 -15.91 17.01 -5.49
CA ASP A 215 -16.96 16.25 -6.13
C ASP A 215 -16.50 15.76 -7.54
N THR A 216 -15.70 16.55 -8.30
CA THR A 216 -15.04 16.12 -9.55
C THR A 216 -13.52 16.10 -9.41
N ILE A 217 -12.85 15.11 -10.00
CA ILE A 217 -11.38 14.98 -9.96
C ILE A 217 -10.83 14.40 -11.26
N TYR A 218 -10.05 15.20 -11.99
CA TYR A 218 -9.48 14.78 -13.27
C TYR A 218 -8.18 15.50 -13.61
N GLU A 219 -7.39 14.85 -14.44
CA GLU A 219 -6.32 15.40 -15.26
C GLU A 219 -6.75 15.37 -16.72
N ARG A 220 -6.21 16.28 -17.53
CA ARG A 220 -6.42 16.25 -18.96
C ARG A 220 -5.17 16.65 -19.71
N TRP A 221 -5.03 16.16 -20.91
CA TRP A 221 -3.99 16.51 -21.86
C TRP A 221 -4.63 17.02 -23.14
N CYS A 222 -4.13 18.12 -23.70
CA CYS A 222 -4.66 18.70 -24.94
C CYS A 222 -3.65 18.42 -26.08
N ASP A 223 -4.10 17.97 -27.25
CA ASP A 223 -3.21 17.65 -28.38
C ASP A 223 -2.46 18.89 -28.94
N GLU A 224 -3.08 20.08 -28.89
CA GLU A 224 -2.46 21.28 -29.44
C GLU A 224 -1.23 21.76 -28.64
N VAL A 225 -0.17 22.19 -29.32
CA VAL A 225 1.08 22.78 -28.74
C VAL A 225 0.85 24.03 -27.87
N ALA A 226 -0.37 24.57 -27.84
CA ALA A 226 -0.79 25.65 -26.96
C ALA A 226 -1.52 25.04 -25.76
N ASN A 227 -1.16 25.45 -24.53
CA ASN A 227 -1.70 25.00 -23.24
C ASN A 227 -3.21 25.29 -23.06
N THR A 228 -4.04 24.96 -24.03
CA THR A 228 -5.45 25.31 -24.13
C THR A 228 -6.20 24.22 -24.88
N CYS A 229 -7.16 23.59 -24.19
CA CYS A 229 -8.17 22.72 -24.80
C CYS A 229 -9.30 23.59 -25.38
N GLY A 230 -9.91 23.18 -26.49
CA GLY A 230 -10.96 23.92 -27.18
C GLY A 230 -11.79 23.07 -28.15
N GLU A 231 -13.02 23.50 -28.39
CA GLU A 231 -14.02 22.88 -29.28
C GLU A 231 -13.71 23.25 -30.75
N GLY A 232 -13.60 22.29 -31.66
CA GLY A 232 -13.63 22.51 -33.12
C GLY A 232 -12.81 23.68 -33.68
N ASP A 233 -11.49 23.68 -33.46
CA ASP A 233 -10.52 24.75 -33.79
C ASP A 233 -10.63 26.06 -32.95
N GLU A 234 -11.57 26.17 -31.99
CA GLU A 234 -11.72 27.34 -31.13
C GLU A 234 -11.10 27.15 -29.74
N ASN A 235 -9.97 27.81 -29.51
CA ASN A 235 -9.35 27.93 -28.19
C ASN A 235 -10.29 28.64 -27.19
N LEU A 236 -10.99 27.85 -26.36
CA LEU A 236 -11.90 28.35 -25.32
C LEU A 236 -11.16 29.00 -24.13
N GLY A 237 -9.82 28.97 -24.13
CA GLY A 237 -8.96 29.62 -23.14
C GLY A 237 -8.86 28.88 -21.81
N TRP A 238 -9.19 27.58 -21.77
CA TRP A 238 -9.06 26.80 -20.54
C TRP A 238 -7.61 26.36 -20.40
N ALA A 239 -7.00 26.53 -19.23
CA ALA A 239 -5.61 26.13 -19.02
C ALA A 239 -5.47 24.59 -19.10
N GLY A 240 -4.60 24.10 -20.00
CA GLY A 240 -4.09 22.73 -19.99
C GLY A 240 -2.77 22.65 -19.20
N PRO A 241 -2.39 21.48 -18.68
CA PRO A 241 -1.05 21.26 -18.17
C PRO A 241 0.00 21.45 -19.28
N ASP A 242 1.27 21.60 -18.90
CA ASP A 242 2.37 21.67 -19.86
C ASP A 242 2.46 20.31 -20.58
N ASN A 243 2.21 20.27 -21.90
CA ASN A 243 2.08 19.08 -22.78
C ASN A 243 3.33 18.17 -22.87
N SER A 244 4.14 18.07 -21.83
CA SER A 244 5.51 17.54 -21.90
C SER A 244 5.72 16.12 -21.39
N ALA A 245 4.71 15.41 -20.90
CA ALA A 245 4.68 13.95 -20.84
C ALA A 245 3.38 13.50 -20.16
N TRP A 246 2.61 12.64 -20.82
CA TRP A 246 1.85 11.66 -20.05
C TRP A 246 2.86 10.86 -19.25
N ASP A 247 2.90 11.05 -17.94
CA ASP A 247 3.89 10.44 -17.05
C ASP A 247 3.28 9.37 -16.14
N LEU A 248 1.99 9.05 -16.33
CA LEU A 248 1.26 8.02 -15.63
C LEU A 248 1.56 6.59 -16.12
N ASP A 249 2.39 6.40 -17.17
CA ASP A 249 2.80 5.05 -17.55
C ASP A 249 3.54 4.33 -16.42
N GLN A 250 3.23 3.04 -16.23
CA GLN A 250 3.68 2.22 -15.10
C GLN A 250 3.24 2.77 -13.72
N GLN A 251 2.18 3.60 -13.69
CA GLN A 251 1.62 4.13 -12.45
C GLN A 251 0.30 3.49 -12.05
N THR A 252 -0.07 3.72 -10.79
CA THR A 252 -1.41 3.49 -10.26
C THR A 252 -1.95 4.78 -9.67
N VAL A 253 -3.19 5.16 -10.00
CA VAL A 253 -3.91 6.27 -9.37
C VAL A 253 -5.07 5.70 -8.56
N ILE A 254 -5.16 6.03 -7.29
CA ILE A 254 -6.12 5.47 -6.35
C ILE A 254 -7.01 6.59 -5.82
N PHE A 255 -8.32 6.41 -5.94
CA PHE A 255 -9.35 7.28 -5.40
C PHE A 255 -10.00 6.58 -4.22
N SER A 256 -9.65 7.01 -3.01
CA SER A 256 -10.24 6.51 -1.76
C SER A 256 -11.43 7.38 -1.34
N PRO A 257 -12.65 6.82 -1.23
CA PRO A 257 -13.83 7.60 -0.89
C PRO A 257 -13.73 8.17 0.53
N LEU A 258 -14.21 9.41 0.71
CA LEU A 258 -14.27 10.06 2.01
C LEU A 258 -15.69 10.00 2.58
N ALA A 259 -15.82 9.87 3.91
CA ALA A 259 -17.11 9.79 4.58
C ALA A 259 -18.01 11.02 4.34
N GLN A 260 -17.42 12.17 4.03
CA GLN A 260 -18.11 13.43 3.74
C GLN A 260 -18.39 13.69 2.25
N GLY A 261 -18.04 12.76 1.35
CA GLY A 261 -18.07 12.95 -0.11
C GLY A 261 -16.69 13.30 -0.68
N GLY A 262 -16.53 13.11 -2.00
CA GLY A 262 -15.27 13.23 -2.73
C GLY A 262 -14.26 12.12 -2.43
N PHE A 263 -13.04 12.30 -2.92
CA PHE A 263 -11.96 11.31 -2.80
C PHE A 263 -10.65 11.90 -2.28
N ARG A 264 -9.93 11.09 -1.51
CA ARG A 264 -8.48 11.23 -1.42
C ARG A 264 -7.85 10.53 -2.60
N VAL A 265 -7.06 11.25 -3.38
CA VAL A 265 -6.36 10.70 -4.54
C VAL A 265 -4.90 10.50 -4.20
N THR A 266 -4.32 9.39 -4.65
CA THR A 266 -2.90 9.07 -4.48
C THR A 266 -2.40 8.38 -5.75
N SER A 267 -1.28 8.84 -6.29
CA SER A 267 -0.57 8.18 -7.38
C SER A 267 0.67 7.45 -6.88
N THR A 268 1.03 6.36 -7.55
CA THR A 268 2.24 5.59 -7.30
C THR A 268 2.97 5.40 -8.62
N GLY A 269 4.21 5.86 -8.73
CA GLY A 269 4.91 5.94 -10.01
C GLY A 269 6.33 6.46 -9.90
N SER A 270 7.20 6.05 -10.82
CA SER A 270 8.63 5.84 -10.59
C SER A 270 9.48 7.02 -10.06
N GLY A 271 10.29 6.72 -9.04
CA GLY A 271 11.39 7.58 -8.58
C GLY A 271 11.85 7.33 -7.13
N PHE A 272 10.94 6.80 -6.31
CA PHE A 272 11.22 6.44 -4.93
C PHE A 272 11.90 5.06 -4.84
N MET A 273 12.68 4.84 -3.78
CA MET A 273 13.32 3.55 -3.50
C MET A 273 12.94 3.15 -2.09
N ALA A 274 12.38 1.95 -1.94
CA ALA A 274 12.02 1.35 -0.66
C ALA A 274 13.29 0.85 0.06
N ASP A 275 14.17 1.76 0.48
CA ASP A 275 15.39 1.41 1.21
C ASP A 275 15.21 1.38 2.74
N SER A 276 16.30 1.28 3.50
CA SER A 276 16.24 1.30 4.96
C SER A 276 15.46 2.46 5.59
N GLY A 277 15.35 3.60 4.90
CA GLY A 277 14.61 4.77 5.33
C GLY A 277 13.09 4.58 5.40
N ILE A 278 12.53 3.54 4.76
CA ILE A 278 11.12 3.16 4.95
C ILE A 278 10.88 2.28 6.18
N SER A 279 11.92 1.90 6.93
CA SER A 279 11.71 1.13 8.16
C SER A 279 10.95 1.97 9.19
N GLY A 280 10.02 1.35 9.91
CA GLY A 280 9.14 1.99 10.87
C GLY A 280 7.71 1.43 10.83
N SER A 281 6.81 2.10 11.53
CA SER A 281 5.40 1.74 11.62
C SER A 281 4.53 2.66 10.76
N PHE A 282 3.50 2.09 10.16
CA PHE A 282 2.54 2.78 9.30
C PHE A 282 1.13 2.33 9.65
N SER A 283 0.14 3.19 9.44
CA SER A 283 -1.27 2.88 9.66
C SER A 283 -2.14 3.40 8.54
N ASP A 284 -3.19 2.66 8.22
CA ASP A 284 -4.25 3.15 7.34
C ASP A 284 -5.17 4.10 8.12
N SER A 285 -5.24 5.36 7.68
CA SER A 285 -6.09 6.37 8.33
C SER A 285 -7.58 6.24 7.99
N ASN A 286 -7.91 5.56 6.90
CA ASN A 286 -9.29 5.29 6.49
C ASN A 286 -9.85 4.08 7.26
N TYR A 287 -8.99 3.13 7.64
CA TYR A 287 -9.36 1.92 8.37
C TYR A 287 -8.64 1.81 9.72
N ASN A 288 -9.27 2.38 10.76
CA ASN A 288 -8.70 2.40 12.11
C ASN A 288 -8.28 1.00 12.60
N GLY A 289 -7.02 0.96 13.05
CA GLY A 289 -6.38 -0.18 13.66
C GLY A 289 -5.87 -1.25 12.68
N GLN A 290 -5.81 -0.93 11.38
CA GLN A 290 -4.94 -1.65 10.45
C GLN A 290 -3.60 -0.91 10.28
N GLY A 291 -2.55 -1.66 9.96
CA GLY A 291 -1.26 -1.09 9.59
C GLY A 291 -0.13 -2.12 9.61
N ILE A 292 1.08 -1.65 9.35
CA ILE A 292 2.26 -2.51 9.26
C ILE A 292 3.46 -1.92 10.01
N ASN A 293 4.35 -2.81 10.44
CA ASN A 293 5.70 -2.48 10.85
C ASN A 293 6.68 -3.10 9.84
N ILE A 294 7.59 -2.29 9.29
CA ILE A 294 8.59 -2.71 8.30
C ILE A 294 9.98 -2.59 8.89
N GLU A 295 10.77 -3.65 8.76
CA GLU A 295 12.22 -3.63 8.92
C GLU A 295 12.91 -3.99 7.61
N VAL A 296 13.54 -3.03 6.92
CA VAL A 296 14.40 -3.34 5.77
C VAL A 296 15.78 -3.75 6.27
N LEU A 297 16.15 -5.01 6.03
CA LEU A 297 17.20 -5.73 6.74
C LEU A 297 18.60 -5.53 6.13
N ALA A 298 19.62 -5.44 6.98
CA ALA A 298 21.04 -5.32 6.59
C ALA A 298 21.60 -6.54 5.86
N LYS A 299 20.87 -7.65 5.89
CA LYS A 299 21.27 -8.91 5.28
C LYS A 299 20.42 -9.09 4.03
N GLN A 300 21.05 -9.21 2.86
CA GLN A 300 20.42 -9.87 1.73
C GLN A 300 20.01 -11.27 2.22
N ALA A 301 18.73 -11.50 2.49
CA ALA A 301 18.27 -12.87 2.40
C ALA A 301 18.54 -13.29 0.95
N VAL A 302 19.07 -14.50 0.83
CA VAL A 302 19.21 -15.14 -0.46
C VAL A 302 17.78 -15.19 -1.01
N GLY A 303 17.50 -14.46 -2.09
CA GLY A 303 16.17 -14.48 -2.70
C GLY A 303 15.76 -15.91 -3.03
N LYS A 304 14.49 -16.13 -3.36
CA LYS A 304 13.96 -17.46 -3.72
C LYS A 304 14.81 -18.18 -4.80
N ASP A 305 15.63 -17.44 -5.57
CA ASP A 305 16.49 -17.92 -6.65
C ASP A 305 17.98 -18.15 -6.29
N GLY A 306 18.42 -17.95 -5.05
CA GLY A 306 19.83 -18.11 -4.70
C GLY A 306 20.71 -16.89 -4.96
N LYS A 307 20.16 -15.78 -5.47
CA LYS A 307 20.89 -14.53 -5.73
C LYS A 307 20.45 -13.47 -4.72
N GLY A 308 21.37 -12.57 -4.37
CA GLY A 308 21.06 -11.51 -3.40
C GLY A 308 19.99 -10.58 -3.96
N ALA A 309 18.83 -10.52 -3.31
CA ALA A 309 17.79 -9.56 -3.64
C ALA A 309 18.29 -8.12 -3.41
N PRO A 310 17.71 -7.10 -4.07
CA PRO A 310 18.10 -5.68 -3.92
C PRO A 310 17.88 -5.13 -2.50
N GLY A 311 17.16 -5.84 -1.66
CA GLY A 311 16.98 -5.65 -0.22
C GLY A 311 16.00 -6.71 0.27
N VAL A 312 15.86 -6.90 1.58
CA VAL A 312 14.85 -7.81 2.16
C VAL A 312 14.14 -7.08 3.28
N ALA A 313 12.82 -7.16 3.31
CA ALA A 313 12.01 -6.56 4.35
C ALA A 313 11.34 -7.65 5.19
N LEU A 314 11.36 -7.47 6.52
CA LEU A 314 10.45 -8.15 7.43
C LEU A 314 9.26 -7.24 7.63
N VAL A 315 8.06 -7.77 7.41
CA VAL A 315 6.79 -7.05 7.53
C VAL A 315 5.97 -7.73 8.60
N TYR A 316 5.53 -6.95 9.59
CA TYR A 316 4.47 -7.34 10.50
C TYR A 316 3.22 -6.58 10.12
N TRP A 317 2.11 -7.28 9.94
CA TRP A 317 0.81 -6.72 9.59
C TRP A 317 -0.18 -6.98 10.71
N TYR A 318 -0.83 -5.92 11.16
CA TYR A 318 -1.94 -5.96 12.10
C TYR A 318 -3.20 -5.47 11.38
N SER A 319 -4.24 -6.29 11.42
CA SER A 319 -5.53 -5.99 10.79
C SER A 319 -6.65 -6.78 11.47
N PHE A 320 -7.79 -6.95 10.83
CA PHE A 320 -8.98 -7.58 11.39
C PHE A 320 -9.78 -8.38 10.35
N ASP A 321 -10.52 -9.37 10.84
CA ASP A 321 -11.46 -10.15 10.02
C ASP A 321 -12.77 -9.39 9.74
N ALA A 322 -13.66 -9.92 8.90
CA ALA A 322 -14.94 -9.30 8.58
C ALA A 322 -15.86 -9.11 9.81
N GLY A 323 -15.58 -9.77 10.93
CA GLY A 323 -16.24 -9.58 12.22
C GLY A 323 -15.63 -8.47 13.09
N GLY A 324 -14.51 -7.88 12.68
CA GLY A 324 -13.76 -6.87 13.40
C GLY A 324 -12.79 -7.44 14.44
N PHE A 325 -12.53 -8.75 14.44
CA PHE A 325 -11.57 -9.37 15.36
C PHE A 325 -10.14 -9.17 14.87
N PRO A 326 -9.21 -8.71 15.73
CA PRO A 326 -7.83 -8.46 15.32
C PRO A 326 -7.09 -9.73 14.97
N PHE A 327 -6.21 -9.63 13.98
CA PHE A 327 -5.24 -10.66 13.64
C PHE A 327 -3.87 -10.04 13.34
N PHE A 328 -2.84 -10.88 13.42
CA PHE A 328 -1.46 -10.50 13.11
C PHE A 328 -0.88 -11.48 12.10
N ALA A 329 -0.44 -10.95 10.97
CA ALA A 329 0.29 -11.70 9.96
C ALA A 329 1.72 -11.18 9.88
N PHE A 330 2.66 -11.99 9.40
CA PHE A 330 4.03 -11.54 9.16
C PHE A 330 4.63 -12.23 7.95
N GLY A 331 5.59 -11.58 7.31
CA GLY A 331 6.23 -12.13 6.12
C GLY A 331 7.62 -11.55 5.92
N VAL A 332 8.44 -12.26 5.15
CA VAL A 332 9.74 -11.77 4.70
C VAL A 332 9.69 -11.66 3.18
N GLY A 333 9.85 -10.44 2.67
CA GLY A 333 9.69 -10.11 1.27
C GLY A 333 10.96 -9.56 0.62
N ASP A 334 10.99 -9.63 -0.70
CA ASP A 334 12.05 -9.03 -1.52
C ASP A 334 11.73 -7.55 -1.77
N VAL A 335 12.75 -6.70 -1.63
CA VAL A 335 12.67 -5.27 -1.95
C VAL A 335 13.22 -5.04 -3.35
N VAL A 336 12.42 -4.48 -4.24
CA VAL A 336 12.79 -4.15 -5.63
C VAL A 336 12.23 -2.77 -5.96
N GLY A 337 13.12 -1.80 -6.20
CA GLY A 337 12.68 -0.43 -6.49
C GLY A 337 12.02 0.22 -5.27
N ASP A 338 10.80 0.72 -5.45
CA ASP A 338 9.88 1.24 -4.44
C ASP A 338 9.01 0.14 -3.79
N THR A 339 9.13 -1.10 -4.26
CA THR A 339 8.16 -2.15 -3.96
C THR A 339 8.76 -3.26 -3.10
N ILE A 340 7.97 -3.75 -2.15
CA ILE A 340 8.22 -4.95 -1.35
C ILE A 340 7.17 -5.99 -1.73
N SER A 341 7.60 -7.12 -2.28
CA SER A 341 6.74 -8.27 -2.50
C SER A 341 6.92 -9.28 -1.37
N VAL A 342 5.86 -9.57 -0.63
CA VAL A 342 5.91 -10.39 0.58
C VAL A 342 4.80 -11.43 0.59
N ASP A 343 5.16 -12.68 0.87
CA ASP A 343 4.18 -13.71 1.23
C ASP A 343 3.93 -13.62 2.74
N MET A 344 2.70 -13.30 3.09
CA MET A 344 2.28 -13.15 4.48
C MET A 344 1.84 -14.50 5.02
N LEU A 345 2.30 -14.80 6.24
CA LEU A 345 1.93 -15.98 6.99
C LEU A 345 0.96 -15.58 8.09
N PHE A 346 -0.10 -16.38 8.22
CA PHE A 346 -1.10 -16.25 9.29
C PHE A 346 -1.47 -17.63 9.82
N ASP A 347 -1.80 -17.70 11.11
CA ASP A 347 -2.30 -18.92 11.75
C ASP A 347 -3.83 -18.87 11.79
N HIS A 348 -4.45 -19.43 10.75
CA HIS A 348 -5.89 -19.35 10.52
C HIS A 348 -6.74 -20.23 11.46
N ASP A 349 -6.15 -21.25 12.08
CA ASP A 349 -6.92 -22.29 12.76
C ASP A 349 -7.34 -21.92 14.19
N GLY A 350 -6.94 -20.75 14.71
CA GLY A 350 -7.23 -20.31 16.07
C GLY A 350 -6.69 -21.22 17.18
N ASN A 351 -5.97 -22.29 16.80
CA ASN A 351 -5.29 -23.25 17.66
C ASN A 351 -3.80 -22.93 17.69
N GLY A 352 -3.49 -21.63 17.70
CA GLY A 352 -2.12 -21.17 17.67
C GLY A 352 -1.30 -21.86 18.76
N PRO A 353 -0.05 -22.21 18.45
CA PRO A 353 0.77 -22.99 19.36
C PRO A 353 0.89 -22.30 20.73
N PHE A 354 0.76 -23.10 21.79
CA PHE A 354 1.03 -22.64 23.14
C PHE A 354 2.50 -22.22 23.22
N PHE A 355 2.75 -20.97 23.63
CA PHE A 355 4.10 -20.47 23.80
C PHE A 355 4.77 -21.04 25.07
N GLY A 356 6.11 -21.03 25.10
CA GLY A 356 6.87 -21.47 26.27
C GLY A 356 7.32 -22.94 26.26
N PRO A 357 7.44 -23.60 27.43
CA PRO A 357 8.00 -24.95 27.53
C PRO A 357 7.24 -26.05 26.77
N ASP A 358 5.94 -25.81 26.55
CA ASP A 358 5.06 -26.71 25.81
C ASP A 358 4.99 -26.35 24.31
N TRP A 359 5.80 -25.39 23.85
CA TRP A 359 5.91 -25.02 22.44
C TRP A 359 6.27 -26.22 21.57
N ASP A 360 5.42 -26.48 20.58
CA ASP A 360 5.66 -27.45 19.52
C ASP A 360 5.60 -26.76 18.16
N ALA A 361 6.74 -26.67 17.47
CA ALA A 361 6.80 -26.11 16.13
C ALA A 361 5.96 -26.90 15.11
N GLY A 362 5.60 -28.16 15.40
CA GLY A 362 4.67 -28.95 14.59
C GLY A 362 3.20 -28.56 14.74
N GLN A 363 2.85 -27.78 15.78
CA GLN A 363 1.52 -27.17 15.94
C GLN A 363 1.40 -25.84 15.19
N PHE A 364 2.53 -25.21 14.85
CA PHE A 364 2.52 -24.01 14.02
C PHE A 364 2.26 -24.40 12.57
N ALA A 365 0.99 -24.37 12.18
CA ALA A 365 0.54 -24.53 10.81
C ALA A 365 0.37 -23.14 10.17
N ALA A 366 1.46 -22.36 10.09
CA ALA A 366 1.45 -21.15 9.27
C ALA A 366 1.08 -21.55 7.84
N ALA A 367 -0.11 -21.19 7.42
CA ALA A 367 -0.52 -21.25 6.04
C ALA A 367 -0.04 -19.98 5.35
N ASP A 368 0.35 -20.12 4.09
CA ASP A 368 0.41 -18.96 3.20
C ASP A 368 -0.98 -18.31 3.25
N PHE A 369 -1.02 -17.06 3.68
CA PHE A 369 -2.27 -16.35 3.91
C PHE A 369 -2.62 -15.49 2.71
N VAL A 370 -1.66 -14.67 2.29
CA VAL A 370 -1.81 -13.79 1.14
C VAL A 370 -0.44 -13.38 0.61
N SER A 371 -0.30 -13.30 -0.71
CA SER A 371 0.79 -12.55 -1.33
C SER A 371 0.39 -11.08 -1.38
N ALA A 372 1.25 -10.22 -0.85
CA ALA A 372 1.00 -8.81 -0.74
C ALA A 372 2.15 -7.98 -1.31
N THR A 373 1.81 -6.79 -1.78
CA THR A 373 2.71 -5.81 -2.39
C THR A 373 2.64 -4.53 -1.57
N ILE A 374 3.79 -4.06 -1.09
CA ILE A 374 3.90 -2.74 -0.43
C ILE A 374 4.70 -1.84 -1.35
N THR A 375 4.11 -0.76 -1.84
CA THR A 375 4.80 0.24 -2.65
C THR A 375 4.97 1.51 -1.85
N ALA A 376 6.22 1.94 -1.67
CA ALA A 376 6.53 3.20 -1.03
C ALA A 376 6.40 4.34 -2.04
N THR A 377 5.40 5.20 -1.85
CA THR A 377 5.17 6.36 -2.73
C THR A 377 6.06 7.52 -2.33
N ASP A 378 6.29 7.68 -1.03
CA ASP A 378 7.27 8.58 -0.47
C ASP A 378 7.75 8.09 0.91
N CYS A 379 8.37 8.98 1.68
CA CYS A 379 8.85 8.68 3.02
C CYS A 379 7.72 8.32 3.97
N ASP A 380 6.60 9.03 3.89
CA ASP A 380 5.54 9.03 4.88
C ASP A 380 4.32 8.25 4.41
N ASN A 381 4.29 7.82 3.15
CA ASN A 381 3.15 7.17 2.54
C ASN A 381 3.55 5.83 1.88
N LEU A 382 2.77 4.80 2.17
CA LEU A 382 2.85 3.50 1.53
C LEU A 382 1.50 3.11 0.97
N LEU A 383 1.53 2.38 -0.12
CA LEU A 383 0.41 1.61 -0.61
C LEU A 383 0.64 0.14 -0.25
N PHE A 384 -0.33 -0.49 0.43
CA PHE A 384 -0.30 -1.93 0.68
C PHE A 384 -1.48 -2.60 -0.02
N ALA A 385 -1.17 -3.39 -1.04
CA ALA A 385 -2.13 -4.15 -1.82
C ALA A 385 -2.01 -5.64 -1.50
N PHE A 386 -3.14 -6.31 -1.33
CA PHE A 386 -3.20 -7.73 -1.03
C PHE A 386 -4.52 -8.32 -1.56
N ASP A 387 -4.49 -9.60 -1.95
CA ASP A 387 -5.68 -10.34 -2.37
C ASP A 387 -5.77 -11.66 -1.59
N PRO A 388 -6.51 -11.69 -0.46
CA PRO A 388 -6.56 -12.85 0.43
C PRO A 388 -7.35 -13.98 -0.23
N ASP A 389 -6.92 -15.22 0.02
CA ASP A 389 -7.56 -16.43 -0.52
C ASP A 389 -9.04 -16.60 -0.07
N ASP A 390 -9.42 -15.97 1.04
CA ASP A 390 -10.79 -15.91 1.56
C ASP A 390 -11.23 -14.45 1.80
N PRO A 391 -11.64 -13.73 0.74
CA PRO A 391 -12.03 -12.32 0.85
C PRO A 391 -13.35 -12.12 1.61
N GLY A 392 -14.12 -13.19 1.85
CA GLY A 392 -15.32 -13.13 2.69
C GLY A 392 -15.00 -13.03 4.19
N THR A 393 -13.88 -13.61 4.60
CA THR A 393 -13.39 -13.54 5.99
C THR A 393 -12.43 -12.37 6.19
N TYR A 394 -11.61 -12.04 5.20
CA TYR A 394 -10.63 -10.96 5.28
C TYR A 394 -10.91 -9.93 4.18
N PRO A 395 -11.48 -8.75 4.51
CA PRO A 395 -11.82 -7.75 3.52
C PRO A 395 -10.58 -7.35 2.70
N ALA A 396 -10.67 -7.56 1.39
CA ALA A 396 -9.61 -7.29 0.45
C ALA A 396 -9.78 -5.86 -0.09
N HIS A 397 -8.88 -4.95 0.29
CA HIS A 397 -8.85 -3.59 -0.23
C HIS A 397 -7.40 -3.07 -0.18
N PRO A 398 -6.98 -2.20 -1.11
CA PRO A 398 -5.71 -1.50 -0.96
C PRO A 398 -5.77 -0.62 0.29
N MET A 399 -4.66 -0.55 1.00
CA MET A 399 -4.50 0.31 2.16
C MET A 399 -3.53 1.44 1.85
N ILE A 400 -3.98 2.67 2.01
CA ILE A 400 -3.13 3.86 1.91
C ILE A 400 -2.65 4.19 3.31
N MET A 401 -1.39 3.86 3.58
CA MET A 401 -0.83 3.94 4.91
C MET A 401 0.01 5.20 5.09
N ALA A 402 -0.19 5.86 6.23
CA ALA A 402 0.63 6.97 6.67
C ALA A 402 1.62 6.52 7.75
N ARG A 403 2.82 7.08 7.73
CA ARG A 403 3.88 6.79 8.70
C ARG A 403 3.50 7.26 10.10
N LEU A 404 3.77 6.39 11.06
CA LEU A 404 3.66 6.65 12.50
C LEU A 404 5.02 6.86 13.17
N THR A 405 6.06 6.16 12.71
CA THR A 405 7.38 6.22 13.35
C THR A 405 8.53 6.38 12.36
N ASP A 406 9.52 7.16 12.79
CA ASP A 406 10.79 7.37 12.09
C ASP A 406 11.93 6.70 12.84
N VAL A 407 12.55 5.70 12.22
CA VAL A 407 13.74 5.04 12.79
C VAL A 407 14.96 5.94 12.66
N ALA A 408 15.64 6.19 13.77
CA ALA A 408 16.87 6.97 13.82
C ALA A 408 17.99 6.33 13.00
N GLY A 409 18.81 7.16 12.36
CA GLY A 409 20.04 6.72 11.66
C GLY A 409 19.83 6.25 10.22
N VAL A 410 18.59 6.05 9.78
CA VAL A 410 18.21 5.70 8.40
C VAL A 410 17.38 6.85 7.83
N PRO A 411 18.02 7.93 7.31
CA PRO A 411 17.26 9.02 6.73
C PRO A 411 16.49 8.52 5.52
N CYS A 412 15.23 8.95 5.37
CA CYS A 412 14.49 8.67 4.17
C CYS A 412 15.25 9.21 2.94
N PRO A 413 15.36 8.42 1.85
CA PRO A 413 15.96 8.90 0.62
C PRO A 413 15.08 10.01 0.07
N ALA A 414 15.56 11.26 0.15
CA ALA A 414 15.04 12.30 -0.74
C ALA A 414 15.19 11.80 -2.19
N LEU A 415 14.25 12.16 -3.08
CA LEU A 415 14.20 11.88 -4.55
C LEU A 415 15.48 12.31 -5.32
N ALA A 416 16.65 11.85 -4.88
CA ALA A 416 17.96 12.25 -5.34
C ALA A 416 18.68 11.01 -5.87
N ALA A 417 18.33 10.68 -7.12
CA ALA A 417 19.15 9.94 -8.08
C ALA A 417 20.09 8.87 -7.48
N GLY A 418 19.53 7.70 -7.15
CA GLY A 418 20.24 6.41 -7.32
C GLY A 418 21.50 6.17 -6.50
N LYS A 419 21.64 6.78 -5.31
CA LYS A 419 22.69 6.39 -4.35
C LYS A 419 22.09 6.12 -2.98
N LEU A 420 22.12 4.84 -2.58
CA LEU A 420 22.01 4.44 -1.18
C LEU A 420 22.94 5.33 -0.34
N PRO A 421 22.45 5.95 0.75
CA PRO A 421 23.32 6.72 1.64
C PRO A 421 24.44 5.80 2.13
N ALA A 422 25.68 6.27 2.02
CA ALA A 422 26.80 5.58 2.63
C ALA A 422 26.52 5.48 4.13
N ALA A 423 26.68 4.27 4.70
CA ALA A 423 26.53 4.04 6.13
C ALA A 423 27.24 5.17 6.91
N PRO A 424 26.59 5.78 7.91
CA PRO A 424 27.18 6.89 8.64
C PRO A 424 28.57 6.50 9.14
N ALA A 425 29.54 7.39 8.96
CA ALA A 425 30.92 7.15 9.36
C ALA A 425 30.94 6.77 10.85
N GLN A 426 31.49 5.57 11.15
CA GLN A 426 31.62 5.07 12.51
C GLN A 426 32.21 6.15 13.42
N ARG A 427 31.54 6.44 14.53
CA ARG A 427 32.09 7.34 15.54
C ARG A 427 33.34 6.71 16.15
N PRO A 428 34.41 7.47 16.36
CA PRO A 428 35.57 6.97 17.08
C PRO A 428 35.17 6.61 18.52
N SER A 429 35.24 5.32 18.85
CA SER A 429 34.95 4.77 20.18
C SER A 429 35.95 5.30 21.22
N SER A 430 35.58 6.29 22.03
CA SER A 430 36.42 6.76 23.15
C SER A 430 35.77 6.67 24.52
N GLU A 431 34.58 6.08 24.66
CA GLU A 431 34.01 5.75 25.98
C GLU A 431 34.18 4.26 26.27
N LYS A 432 34.68 3.96 27.49
CA LYS A 432 34.78 2.59 28.01
C LYS A 432 33.38 2.15 28.48
N GLY A 433 32.59 1.58 27.58
CA GLY A 433 31.27 1.00 27.87
C GLY A 433 30.47 0.84 26.59
N PHE A 434 29.61 -0.18 26.52
CA PHE A 434 28.59 -0.24 25.48
C PHE A 434 27.61 0.92 25.69
N PHE A 435 27.04 1.46 24.62
CA PHE A 435 25.98 2.46 24.70
C PHE A 435 24.97 2.20 23.60
N ILE A 436 23.73 2.62 23.84
CA ILE A 436 22.63 2.49 22.90
C ILE A 436 22.76 3.59 21.85
N SER A 437 22.73 3.19 20.58
CA SER A 437 22.59 4.07 19.41
C SER A 437 21.43 3.59 18.53
N ASP A 438 21.18 4.32 17.45
CA ASP A 438 20.32 3.92 16.32
C ASP A 438 20.50 2.46 15.88
N GLY A 439 21.73 1.94 15.84
CA GLY A 439 22.03 0.53 15.54
C GLY A 439 21.41 -0.51 16.49
N MET A 440 20.71 -0.09 17.53
CA MET A 440 19.94 -0.98 18.40
C MET A 440 18.52 -1.28 17.90
N SER A 441 18.03 -0.58 16.87
CA SER A 441 16.73 -0.92 16.27
C SER A 441 16.73 -2.32 15.65
N GLY A 442 15.59 -2.99 15.73
CA GLY A 442 15.34 -4.36 15.23
C GLY A 442 14.71 -5.27 16.28
N SER A 443 14.61 -6.55 15.92
CA SER A 443 13.96 -7.60 16.70
C SER A 443 14.96 -8.46 17.48
N PHE A 444 14.57 -8.86 18.69
CA PHE A 444 15.33 -9.71 19.62
C PHE A 444 14.41 -10.75 20.26
N TYR A 445 14.94 -11.92 20.59
CA TYR A 445 14.16 -13.01 21.17
C TYR A 445 14.90 -13.63 22.37
N ASP A 446 14.16 -14.32 23.25
CA ASP A 446 14.75 -15.11 24.31
C ASP A 446 14.97 -16.56 23.82
N PRO A 447 16.22 -17.03 23.66
CA PRO A 447 16.49 -18.38 23.17
C PRO A 447 16.12 -19.48 24.18
N ALA A 448 15.88 -19.14 25.45
CA ALA A 448 15.46 -20.11 26.46
C ALA A 448 13.95 -20.39 26.40
N PHE A 449 13.15 -19.49 25.83
CA PHE A 449 11.69 -19.60 25.77
C PHE A 449 11.19 -19.18 24.38
N ASN A 450 10.70 -20.16 23.61
CA ASN A 450 10.24 -19.88 22.25
C ASN A 450 8.99 -18.99 22.24
N GLY A 451 8.99 -18.08 21.27
CA GLY A 451 7.89 -17.15 20.94
C GLY A 451 7.62 -16.08 21.98
N GLN A 452 8.67 -15.67 22.68
CA GLN A 452 8.73 -14.38 23.33
C GLN A 452 9.95 -13.59 22.86
N GLY A 453 9.83 -12.27 22.91
CA GLY A 453 10.85 -11.37 22.43
C GLY A 453 10.36 -9.93 22.38
N ILE A 454 11.17 -9.09 21.74
CA ILE A 454 10.88 -7.68 21.57
C ILE A 454 11.18 -7.22 20.15
N ASN A 455 10.47 -6.19 19.71
CA ASN A 455 10.88 -5.32 18.61
C ASN A 455 11.19 -3.94 19.20
N THR A 456 12.35 -3.37 18.85
CA THR A 456 12.84 -2.10 19.36
C THR A 456 13.03 -1.11 18.22
N GLU A 457 12.48 0.10 18.37
CA GLU A 457 12.76 1.23 17.48
C GLU A 457 13.36 2.40 18.25
N ILE A 458 14.57 2.81 17.87
CA ILE A 458 15.16 4.08 18.33
C ILE A 458 14.67 5.19 17.41
N LEU A 459 14.02 6.22 17.95
CA LEU A 459 13.28 7.20 17.13
C LEU A 459 14.06 8.49 16.80
N VAL A 460 13.78 9.10 15.65
CA VAL A 460 14.37 10.38 15.17
C VAL A 460 14.04 11.56 16.12
N GLY A 461 14.91 12.58 16.12
CA GLY A 461 14.68 13.83 16.85
C GLY A 461 15.13 13.83 18.30
N GLN A 462 15.50 12.66 18.85
CA GLN A 462 15.92 12.50 20.24
C GLN A 462 17.15 11.58 20.36
N SER A 463 18.08 11.64 19.40
CA SER A 463 19.38 10.96 19.54
C SER A 463 20.26 11.71 20.56
N SER A 464 20.88 10.95 21.48
CA SER A 464 21.76 11.40 22.59
C SER A 464 23.04 12.13 22.17
N THR A 465 23.09 12.66 20.94
CA THR A 465 24.23 13.35 20.32
C THR A 465 24.79 14.54 21.11
N LYS A 466 24.14 14.96 22.21
CA LYS A 466 24.59 16.07 23.05
C LYS A 466 24.60 15.81 24.55
N GLY A 467 24.65 14.57 25.02
CA GLY A 467 24.92 14.23 26.43
C GLY A 467 23.91 14.73 27.49
N ASP A 468 22.88 15.48 27.10
CA ASP A 468 22.00 16.21 28.01
C ASP A 468 20.52 15.82 27.88
N SER A 469 20.16 14.86 27.01
CA SER A 469 18.78 14.37 26.90
C SER A 469 18.75 12.87 26.63
N PRO A 470 17.93 12.10 27.37
CA PRO A 470 17.78 10.69 27.12
C PRO A 470 17.16 10.50 25.74
N GLY A 471 17.60 9.47 25.02
CA GLY A 471 16.96 9.15 23.75
C GLY A 471 15.64 8.45 23.96
N VAL A 472 14.80 8.40 22.91
CA VAL A 472 13.49 7.77 22.97
C VAL A 472 13.47 6.47 22.17
N VAL A 473 12.78 5.50 22.76
CA VAL A 473 12.64 4.15 22.25
C VAL A 473 11.17 3.77 22.27
N LEU A 474 10.70 3.15 21.19
CA LEU A 474 9.45 2.40 21.15
C LEU A 474 9.79 0.91 21.27
N LEU A 475 9.10 0.22 22.17
CA LEU A 475 9.29 -1.19 22.43
C LEU A 475 7.96 -1.92 22.24
N TYR A 476 7.96 -2.93 21.38
CA TYR A 476 6.91 -3.94 21.31
C TYR A 476 7.39 -5.18 22.04
N TRP A 477 6.58 -5.71 22.94
CA TRP A 477 6.86 -6.92 23.70
C TRP A 477 5.78 -7.95 23.41
N TYR A 478 6.22 -9.09 22.89
CA TYR A 478 5.39 -10.28 22.69
C TYR A 478 5.87 -11.38 23.63
N SER A 479 4.96 -11.97 24.38
CA SER A 479 5.22 -13.08 25.30
C SER A 479 3.90 -13.79 25.59
N PHE A 480 3.83 -14.53 26.69
CA PHE A 480 2.70 -15.39 27.02
C PHE A 480 2.44 -15.47 28.53
N ASP A 481 1.20 -15.78 28.88
CA ASP A 481 0.79 -16.03 30.25
C ASP A 481 1.19 -17.46 30.73
N PRO A 482 1.03 -17.81 32.01
CA PRO A 482 1.36 -19.15 32.51
C PRO A 482 0.56 -20.30 31.90
N SER A 483 -0.53 -20.01 31.16
CA SER A 483 -1.29 -20.99 30.39
C SER A 483 -0.82 -21.13 28.95
N GLY A 484 0.18 -20.33 28.55
CA GLY A 484 0.77 -20.32 27.20
C GLY A 484 0.00 -19.44 26.21
N LEU A 485 -0.99 -18.65 26.68
CA LEU A 485 -1.73 -17.72 25.83
C LEU A 485 -0.86 -16.51 25.51
N PRO A 486 -0.74 -16.11 24.23
CA PRO A 486 0.06 -14.96 23.85
C PRO A 486 -0.54 -13.66 24.36
N PHE A 487 0.33 -12.69 24.62
CA PHE A 487 -0.05 -11.30 24.80
C PHE A 487 0.94 -10.38 24.08
N PHE A 488 0.46 -9.17 23.78
CA PHE A 488 1.24 -8.10 23.17
C PHE A 488 1.10 -6.86 24.04
N ALA A 489 2.24 -6.26 24.38
CA ALA A 489 2.32 -4.99 25.09
C ALA A 489 3.25 -4.07 24.32
N PHE A 490 3.05 -2.76 24.44
CA PHE A 490 3.93 -1.78 23.81
C PHE A 490 4.13 -0.59 24.72
N GLY A 491 5.22 0.16 24.52
CA GLY A 491 5.50 1.33 25.34
C GLY A 491 6.54 2.24 24.71
N VAL A 492 6.44 3.52 25.05
CA VAL A 492 7.46 4.52 24.71
C VAL A 492 8.25 4.82 25.97
N GLY A 493 9.56 4.74 25.85
CA GLY A 493 10.47 4.91 26.96
C GLY A 493 11.65 5.77 26.61
N SER A 494 12.66 5.69 27.47
CA SER A 494 13.89 6.44 27.30
C SER A 494 15.11 5.58 27.57
N PHE A 495 16.27 6.05 27.10
CA PHE A 495 17.53 5.35 27.36
C PHE A 495 18.68 6.29 27.70
N THR A 496 19.63 5.78 28.48
CA THR A 496 20.86 6.46 28.87
C THR A 496 21.98 5.44 29.00
N GLY A 497 23.10 5.68 28.32
CA GLY A 497 24.21 4.72 28.27
C GLY A 497 23.77 3.41 27.62
N ASP A 498 23.93 2.30 28.31
CA ASP A 498 23.56 0.94 27.89
C ASP A 498 22.16 0.50 28.36
N THR A 499 21.42 1.37 29.06
CA THR A 499 20.19 1.00 29.75
C THR A 499 18.97 1.70 29.12
N MET A 500 17.95 0.92 28.78
CA MET A 500 16.62 1.38 28.37
C MET A 500 15.63 1.20 29.52
N THR A 501 14.69 2.13 29.66
CA THR A 501 13.54 2.02 30.58
C THR A 501 12.27 2.41 29.85
N VAL A 502 11.28 1.53 29.83
CA VAL A 502 10.03 1.68 29.07
C VAL A 502 8.86 1.36 29.97
N ASP A 503 7.89 2.28 30.05
CA ASP A 503 6.61 2.01 30.68
C ASP A 503 5.67 1.41 29.63
N MET A 504 5.29 0.15 29.85
CA MET A 504 4.49 -0.65 28.93
C MET A 504 3.01 -0.47 29.21
N LEU A 505 2.24 -0.44 28.15
CA LEU A 505 0.79 -0.47 28.11
C LEU A 505 0.31 -1.77 27.48
N ILE A 506 -0.87 -2.22 27.91
CA ILE A 506 -1.57 -3.37 27.35
C ILE A 506 -3.06 -3.05 27.23
N ASP A 507 -3.71 -3.65 26.25
CA ASP A 507 -5.17 -3.81 26.23
C ASP A 507 -5.52 -5.18 26.81
N TYR A 508 -5.99 -5.23 28.06
CA TYR A 508 -6.10 -6.47 28.83
C TYR A 508 -7.54 -6.94 29.04
N ASP A 509 -8.54 -6.07 28.95
CA ASP A 509 -9.90 -6.48 29.28
C ASP A 509 -10.62 -7.24 28.14
N GLY A 510 -10.00 -7.32 26.96
CA GLY A 510 -10.55 -7.99 25.79
C GLY A 510 -11.85 -7.34 25.29
N THR A 511 -12.14 -6.13 25.77
CA THR A 511 -13.27 -5.29 25.35
C THR A 511 -12.83 -4.11 24.50
N GLY A 512 -11.57 -4.13 24.06
CA GLY A 512 -11.04 -3.19 23.08
C GLY A 512 -11.96 -3.04 21.86
N PRO A 513 -11.84 -1.91 21.14
CA PRO A 513 -12.72 -1.60 20.03
C PRO A 513 -12.71 -2.70 18.98
N PHE A 514 -13.87 -2.95 18.38
CA PHE A 514 -13.92 -3.64 17.10
C PHE A 514 -13.22 -2.77 16.07
N PHE A 515 -12.34 -3.37 15.27
CA PHE A 515 -11.63 -2.64 14.24
C PHE A 515 -12.55 -2.30 13.04
N GLY A 516 -12.13 -1.37 12.20
CA GLY A 516 -12.88 -0.95 10.99
C GLY A 516 -13.98 0.08 11.26
N PRO A 517 -15.10 0.10 10.48
CA PRO A 517 -16.15 1.13 10.59
C PRO A 517 -16.84 1.18 11.96
N SER A 518 -16.72 0.13 12.77
CA SER A 518 -17.25 0.07 14.13
C SER A 518 -16.25 0.54 15.19
N TRP A 519 -15.08 1.02 14.78
CA TRP A 519 -14.05 1.54 15.68
C TRP A 519 -14.57 2.70 16.52
N ASP A 520 -14.42 2.54 17.83
CA ASP A 520 -14.75 3.55 18.82
C ASP A 520 -13.55 3.73 19.74
N VAL A 521 -12.86 4.86 19.59
CA VAL A 521 -11.66 5.15 20.38
C VAL A 521 -11.93 5.19 21.87
N ASP A 522 -13.17 5.48 22.30
CA ASP A 522 -13.54 5.51 23.71
C ASP A 522 -13.61 4.09 24.32
N GLN A 523 -13.62 3.05 23.49
CA GLN A 523 -13.53 1.64 23.92
C GLN A 523 -12.08 1.17 24.08
N LEU A 524 -11.09 1.92 23.57
CA LEU A 524 -9.68 1.57 23.72
C LEU A 524 -9.20 1.90 25.13
N VAL A 525 -9.09 0.88 25.99
CA VAL A 525 -8.63 1.03 27.36
C VAL A 525 -7.22 0.49 27.52
N LEU A 526 -6.23 1.33 27.21
CA LEU A 526 -4.84 1.02 27.50
C LEU A 526 -4.56 1.21 29.00
N VAL A 527 -4.08 0.15 29.65
CA VAL A 527 -3.72 0.19 31.07
C VAL A 527 -2.21 0.03 31.28
N PRO A 528 -1.62 0.71 32.28
CA PRO A 528 -0.24 0.47 32.68
C PRO A 528 -0.03 -1.01 33.01
N PHE A 529 0.95 -1.63 32.36
CA PHE A 529 1.19 -3.06 32.41
C PHE A 529 2.43 -3.42 33.24
N ALA A 530 3.56 -2.84 32.87
CA ALA A 530 4.86 -3.10 33.48
C ALA A 530 5.85 -1.98 33.17
N THR A 531 6.82 -1.75 34.06
CA THR A 531 8.03 -1.01 33.71
C THR A 531 9.11 -2.00 33.33
N VAL A 532 9.58 -1.93 32.09
CA VAL A 532 10.64 -2.75 31.52
C VAL A 532 11.98 -2.01 31.63
N THR A 533 13.02 -2.73 32.04
CA THR A 533 14.41 -2.26 32.03
C THR A 533 15.27 -3.24 31.25
N ILE A 534 15.97 -2.75 30.22
CA ILE A 534 16.88 -3.55 29.40
C ILE A 534 18.29 -3.01 29.55
N VAL A 535 19.25 -3.87 29.90
CA VAL A 535 20.67 -3.54 29.95
C VAL A 535 21.39 -4.26 28.82
N TRP A 536 22.03 -3.50 27.93
CA TRP A 536 22.74 -4.04 26.79
C TRP A 536 24.21 -4.27 27.09
N SER A 537 24.68 -5.49 26.84
CA SER A 537 26.10 -5.84 26.99
C SER A 537 26.85 -5.83 25.65
N GLY A 538 26.11 -5.70 24.55
CA GLY A 538 26.61 -5.60 23.18
C GLY A 538 25.47 -5.53 22.18
N CYS A 539 25.83 -5.44 20.90
CA CYS A 539 24.89 -5.33 19.77
C CYS A 539 23.81 -6.41 19.76
N ASN A 540 24.21 -7.63 20.14
CA ASN A 540 23.44 -8.83 19.91
C ASN A 540 22.92 -9.46 21.19
N VAL A 541 23.20 -8.84 22.36
CA VAL A 541 22.94 -9.44 23.67
C VAL A 541 22.47 -8.38 24.66
N GLY A 542 21.25 -8.56 25.17
CA GLY A 542 20.64 -7.72 26.20
C GLY A 542 20.08 -8.57 27.35
N ALA A 543 19.93 -7.96 28.52
CA ALA A 543 19.22 -8.55 29.64
C ALA A 543 18.02 -7.68 29.98
N MET A 544 16.82 -8.24 29.82
CA MET A 544 15.56 -7.58 30.12
C MET A 544 15.02 -8.04 31.46
N SER A 545 14.63 -7.08 32.29
CA SER A 545 13.91 -7.29 33.54
C SER A 545 12.69 -6.38 33.57
N PHE A 546 11.69 -6.71 34.37
CA PHE A 546 10.46 -5.93 34.42
C PHE A 546 9.82 -5.98 35.80
N VAL A 547 9.09 -4.92 36.12
CA VAL A 547 8.23 -4.81 37.30
C VAL A 547 6.81 -4.67 36.80
N MET A 548 6.01 -5.72 37.02
CA MET A 548 4.60 -5.71 36.68
C MET A 548 3.83 -4.76 37.59
N GLU A 549 2.81 -4.10 37.04
CA GLU A 549 1.84 -3.40 37.84
C GLU A 549 1.10 -4.36 38.78
N ALA A 550 0.67 -3.84 39.94
CA ALA A 550 0.10 -4.68 40.99
C ALA A 550 -1.13 -5.48 40.54
N ALA A 551 -1.89 -4.96 39.56
CA ALA A 551 -3.04 -5.63 38.96
C ALA A 551 -2.66 -6.89 38.17
N PHE A 552 -1.42 -7.01 37.71
CA PHE A 552 -0.91 -8.12 36.89
C PHE A 552 0.09 -9.01 37.62
N ALA A 553 0.31 -8.77 38.92
CA ALA A 553 1.26 -9.54 39.70
C ALA A 553 0.87 -11.03 39.76
N GLY A 554 1.70 -11.89 39.17
CA GLY A 554 1.48 -13.34 39.10
C GLY A 554 0.61 -13.81 37.93
N ALA A 555 0.12 -12.89 37.09
CA ALA A 555 -0.61 -13.22 35.86
C ALA A 555 0.32 -13.61 34.71
N PHE A 556 1.62 -13.34 34.82
CA PHE A 556 2.64 -13.59 33.78
C PHE A 556 3.86 -14.28 34.38
N ALA A 557 4.57 -15.06 33.57
CA ALA A 557 5.80 -15.71 33.99
C ALA A 557 6.89 -14.66 34.26
N ALA A 558 7.08 -14.32 35.54
CA ALA A 558 8.06 -13.31 35.96
C ALA A 558 9.48 -13.89 35.98
N HIS A 559 10.10 -13.99 34.80
CA HIS A 559 11.54 -14.24 34.69
C HIS A 559 12.21 -13.16 33.83
N PRO A 560 13.45 -12.78 34.15
CA PRO A 560 14.27 -12.01 33.22
C PRO A 560 14.39 -12.73 31.88
N MET A 561 14.55 -11.95 30.81
CA MET A 561 14.80 -12.48 29.46
C MET A 561 16.24 -12.17 29.07
N ASP A 562 16.97 -13.20 28.64
CA ASP A 562 18.28 -13.05 28.03
C ASP A 562 18.08 -12.90 26.51
N LEU A 563 18.16 -11.66 26.02
CA LEU A 563 17.80 -11.32 24.65
C LEU A 563 18.96 -11.58 23.69
N GLU A 564 18.67 -12.29 22.59
CA GLU A 564 19.54 -12.43 21.43
C GLU A 564 18.94 -11.70 20.22
N ARG A 565 19.79 -10.99 19.46
CA ARG A 565 19.33 -10.29 18.25
C ARG A 565 18.92 -11.25 17.15
N LEU A 566 17.74 -11.00 16.58
CA LEU A 566 17.21 -11.69 15.42
C LEU A 566 17.46 -10.90 14.12
N THR A 567 17.21 -9.58 14.14
CA THR A 567 17.30 -8.72 12.96
C THR A 567 18.09 -7.44 13.22
N SER A 568 18.52 -6.80 12.13
CA SER A 568 19.19 -5.50 12.13
C SER A 568 18.81 -4.75 10.87
N ILE A 569 18.46 -3.47 11.01
CA ILE A 569 18.07 -2.61 9.90
C ILE A 569 19.30 -2.29 9.03
N ALA A 570 19.12 -2.31 7.71
CA ALA A 570 20.16 -1.94 6.75
C ALA A 570 20.69 -0.52 6.99
N GLY A 571 21.98 -0.30 6.74
CA GLY A 571 22.61 1.01 6.92
C GLY A 571 22.93 1.38 8.36
N LEU A 572 22.32 0.74 9.36
CA LEU A 572 22.62 0.98 10.78
C LEU A 572 23.78 0.11 11.26
N ALA A 573 24.85 0.75 11.71
CA ALA A 573 25.98 0.08 12.34
C ALA A 573 25.77 -0.02 13.85
N CYS A 574 26.14 -1.16 14.43
CA CYS A 574 26.24 -1.24 15.87
C CYS A 574 27.39 -0.35 16.39
N PRO A 575 27.20 0.35 17.53
CA PRO A 575 28.18 1.26 18.12
C PRO A 575 29.49 0.64 18.61
#